data_AF-T0SDP0-F1
#
_entry.id   AF-T0SDP0-F1
#
_cell.length_a   1.000
_cell.length_b   1.000
_cell.length_c   1.000
_cell.angle_alpha   90.00
_cell.angle_beta   90.00
_cell.angle_gamma   90.00
#
_symmetry.space_group_name_H-M   'P 1'
#
loop_
_entity.id
_entity.type
_entity.pdbx_description
1 polymer ?
#
loop_
_entity_poly.entity_id
_entity_poly.type
_entity_poly.pdbx_seq_one_letter_code
_entity_poly.pdbx_strand_id
1 'polypeptide(L)'
;MEANSQNGIFINGKAQIIEMLKFMNADERSTLLKNIQLRNPSLAKELYAESITFDTVYALDDVDLTQLIQFVKAPIFGVALKSAPKEFQKTFLSLAPRAYAEEAYSYLMKELGATETRDVDRAKKRVSDTIAALNNRGRITL
;
A
#
# COMPACT_ATOMS: atom_id res chain seq x y z
N MET A 1 -28.85 -40.19 -22.50
CA MET A 1 -29.01 -38.78 -22.08
C MET A 1 -27.77 -38.42 -21.29
N GLU A 2 -26.76 -37.84 -21.94
CA GLU A 2 -25.56 -37.33 -21.26
C GLU A 2 -25.66 -35.81 -21.24
N ALA A 3 -25.90 -35.25 -20.05
CA ALA A 3 -25.84 -33.81 -19.82
C ALA A 3 -24.37 -33.43 -19.60
N ASN A 4 -23.69 -33.05 -20.67
CA ASN A 4 -22.34 -32.49 -20.61
C ASN A 4 -22.41 -31.10 -19.95
N SER A 5 -22.16 -31.06 -18.65
CA SER A 5 -22.09 -29.82 -17.88
C SER A 5 -20.79 -29.12 -18.26
N GLN A 6 -20.86 -28.17 -19.18
CA GLN A 6 -19.74 -27.26 -19.44
C GLN A 6 -19.51 -26.39 -18.21
N ASN A 7 -18.64 -26.86 -17.31
CA ASN A 7 -18.00 -26.03 -16.30
C ASN A 7 -17.06 -25.05 -17.03
N GLY A 8 -17.62 -23.94 -17.54
CA GLY A 8 -16.82 -22.81 -17.98
C GLY A 8 -15.98 -22.31 -16.81
N ILE A 9 -14.66 -22.31 -16.95
CA ILE A 9 -13.77 -21.73 -15.94
C ILE A 9 -14.04 -20.22 -15.94
N PHE A 10 -14.66 -19.70 -14.88
CA PHE A 10 -14.81 -18.26 -14.69
C PHE A 10 -13.46 -17.67 -14.28
N ILE A 11 -12.79 -17.00 -15.22
CA ILE A 11 -11.54 -16.29 -14.94
C ILE A 11 -11.90 -14.85 -14.59
N ASN A 12 -11.71 -14.47 -13.33
CA ASN A 12 -11.81 -13.07 -12.93
C ASN A 12 -10.55 -12.30 -13.37
N GLY A 13 -10.54 -11.88 -14.64
CA GLY A 13 -9.38 -11.17 -15.23
C GLY A 13 -9.00 -9.89 -14.48
N LYS A 14 -9.98 -9.21 -13.84
CA LYS A 14 -9.71 -8.02 -13.02
C LYS A 14 -8.84 -8.38 -11.81
N ALA A 15 -9.21 -9.44 -11.08
CA ALA A 15 -8.46 -9.90 -9.91
C ALA A 15 -7.02 -10.31 -10.28
N GLN A 16 -6.83 -10.99 -11.41
CA GLN A 16 -5.50 -11.37 -11.89
C GLN A 16 -4.62 -10.16 -12.20
N ILE A 17 -5.16 -9.14 -12.88
CA ILE A 17 -4.39 -7.92 -13.18
C ILE A 17 -4.02 -7.18 -11.88
N ILE A 18 -4.93 -7.11 -10.90
CA ILE A 18 -4.64 -6.50 -9.60
C ILE A 18 -3.49 -7.22 -8.90
N GLU A 19 -3.51 -8.55 -8.91
CA GLU A 19 -2.44 -9.36 -8.32
C GLU A 19 -1.10 -9.09 -9.01
N MET A 20 -1.08 -9.07 -10.34
CA MET A 20 0.12 -8.70 -11.12
C MET A 20 0.63 -7.30 -10.77
N LEU A 21 -0.26 -6.30 -10.70
CA LEU A 21 0.09 -4.91 -10.38
C LEU A 21 0.73 -4.77 -8.98
N LYS A 22 0.40 -5.66 -8.03
CA LYS A 22 0.98 -5.64 -6.68
C LYS A 22 2.43 -6.11 -6.63
N PHE A 23 2.86 -6.91 -7.62
CA PHE A 23 4.23 -7.43 -7.71
C PHE A 23 5.11 -6.65 -8.70
N MET A 24 4.52 -5.80 -9.55
CA MET A 24 5.27 -4.92 -10.45
C MET A 24 6.02 -3.83 -9.70
N ASN A 25 7.18 -3.43 -10.23
CA ASN A 25 7.85 -2.22 -9.75
C ASN A 25 7.06 -0.96 -10.14
N ALA A 26 7.42 0.18 -9.54
CA ALA A 26 6.68 1.43 -9.71
C ALA A 26 6.61 1.90 -11.18
N ASP A 27 7.72 1.78 -11.92
CA ASP A 27 7.82 2.25 -13.31
C ASP A 27 6.99 1.41 -14.28
N GLU A 28 7.08 0.08 -14.17
CA GLU A 28 6.29 -0.86 -14.96
C GLU A 28 4.80 -0.68 -14.67
N ARG A 29 4.44 -0.59 -13.39
CA ARG A 29 3.07 -0.37 -12.94
C ARG A 29 2.51 0.94 -13.49
N SER A 30 3.26 2.04 -13.39
CA SER A 30 2.88 3.35 -13.94
C SER A 30 2.66 3.27 -15.45
N THR A 31 3.57 2.63 -16.17
CA THR A 31 3.50 2.46 -17.63
C THR A 31 2.24 1.68 -18.04
N LEU A 32 1.96 0.55 -17.39
CA LEU A 32 0.77 -0.25 -17.66
C LEU A 32 -0.51 0.52 -17.38
N LEU A 33 -0.60 1.19 -16.22
CA LEU A 33 -1.80 1.93 -15.84
C LEU A 33 -2.05 3.14 -16.74
N LYS A 34 -1.00 3.86 -17.17
CA LYS A 34 -1.12 4.93 -18.17
C LYS A 34 -1.71 4.43 -19.48
N ASN A 35 -1.24 3.28 -19.97
CA ASN A 35 -1.78 2.67 -21.18
C ASN A 35 -3.26 2.26 -21.03
N ILE A 36 -3.65 1.73 -19.87
CA ILE A 36 -5.05 1.41 -19.57
C ILE A 36 -5.88 2.68 -19.47
N GLN A 37 -5.37 3.73 -18.84
CA GLN A 37 -6.05 5.01 -18.64
C GLN A 37 -6.42 5.68 -19.96
N LEU A 38 -5.56 5.58 -20.99
CA LEU A 38 -5.85 6.10 -22.33
C LEU A 38 -7.10 5.49 -22.97
N ARG A 39 -7.43 4.23 -22.63
CA ARG A 39 -8.57 3.48 -23.19
C ARG A 39 -9.77 3.46 -22.27
N ASN A 40 -9.53 3.32 -20.96
CA ASN A 40 -10.55 3.23 -19.93
C ASN A 40 -10.03 3.86 -18.61
N PRO A 41 -10.27 5.18 -18.42
CA PRO A 41 -9.85 5.88 -17.22
C PRO A 41 -10.46 5.32 -15.91
N SER A 42 -11.71 4.86 -15.96
CA SER A 42 -12.40 4.31 -14.77
C SER A 42 -11.74 3.02 -14.31
N LEU A 43 -11.46 2.11 -15.25
CA LEU A 43 -10.80 0.85 -14.94
C LEU A 43 -9.37 1.07 -14.42
N ALA A 44 -8.61 2.00 -15.03
CA ALA A 44 -7.27 2.32 -14.55
C ALA A 44 -7.30 2.82 -13.10
N LYS A 45 -8.27 3.69 -12.75
CA LYS A 45 -8.44 4.19 -11.39
C LYS A 45 -8.78 3.08 -10.40
N GLU A 46 -9.69 2.18 -10.76
CA GLU A 46 -10.06 1.03 -9.93
C GLU A 46 -8.89 0.06 -9.72
N LEU A 47 -8.25 -0.36 -10.81
CA LEU A 47 -7.07 -1.24 -10.76
C LEU A 47 -5.96 -0.63 -9.92
N TYR A 48 -5.74 0.68 -10.08
CA TYR A 48 -4.72 1.38 -9.30
C TYR A 48 -5.04 1.35 -7.82
N ALA A 49 -6.25 1.77 -7.43
CA ALA A 49 -6.68 1.79 -6.04
C ALA A 49 -6.61 0.39 -5.38
N GLU A 50 -6.98 -0.66 -6.11
CA GLU A 50 -6.94 -2.04 -5.61
C GLU A 50 -5.52 -2.66 -5.60
N SER A 51 -4.57 -2.07 -6.35
CA SER A 51 -3.16 -2.48 -6.39
C SER A 51 -2.29 -1.86 -5.29
N ILE A 52 -2.79 -0.87 -4.54
CA ILE A 52 -2.02 -0.20 -3.49
C ILE A 52 -1.66 -1.18 -2.37
N THR A 53 -0.36 -1.36 -2.17
CA THR A 53 0.24 -2.12 -1.07
C THR A 53 0.97 -1.18 -0.13
N PHE A 54 1.45 -1.70 1.00
CA PHE A 54 2.31 -0.94 1.91
C PHE A 54 3.55 -0.40 1.22
N ASP A 55 4.15 -1.15 0.29
CA ASP A 55 5.39 -0.75 -0.39
C ASP A 55 5.22 0.50 -1.27
N THR A 56 3.98 0.93 -1.52
CA THR A 56 3.67 2.21 -2.15
C THR A 56 4.23 3.41 -1.36
N VAL A 57 4.48 3.26 -0.05
CA VAL A 57 5.14 4.31 0.75
C VAL A 57 6.52 4.69 0.23
N TYR A 58 7.23 3.77 -0.45
CA TYR A 58 8.56 4.04 -0.98
C TYR A 58 8.56 4.94 -2.22
N ALA A 59 7.40 5.07 -2.88
CA ALA A 59 7.23 5.92 -4.06
C ALA A 59 6.67 7.31 -3.71
N LEU A 60 6.32 7.56 -2.45
CA LEU A 60 5.81 8.86 -1.99
C LEU A 60 6.97 9.84 -1.80
N ASP A 61 6.76 11.09 -2.20
CA ASP A 61 7.66 12.17 -1.86
C ASP A 61 7.48 12.63 -0.40
N ASP A 62 8.36 13.52 0.06
CA ASP A 62 8.36 14.01 1.44
C ASP A 62 7.05 14.72 1.80
N VAL A 63 6.39 15.38 0.82
CA VAL A 63 5.13 16.09 1.02
C VAL A 63 4.02 15.10 1.27
N ASP A 64 3.90 14.08 0.43
CA ASP A 64 2.88 13.04 0.53
C ASP A 64 3.09 12.13 1.74
N LEU A 65 4.34 11.83 2.10
CA LEU A 65 4.68 11.15 3.36
C LEU A 65 4.23 11.98 4.57
N THR A 66 4.51 13.28 4.56
CA THR A 66 4.08 14.18 5.64
C THR A 66 2.56 14.27 5.73
N GLN A 67 1.85 14.28 4.60
CA GLN A 67 0.39 14.17 4.59
C GLN A 67 -0.06 12.86 5.22
N LEU A 68 0.50 11.73 4.79
CA LEU A 68 0.14 10.40 5.28
C LEU A 68 0.32 10.26 6.80
N ILE A 69 1.39 10.83 7.36
CA ILE A 69 1.68 10.87 8.81
C ILE A 69 0.52 11.50 9.61
N GLN A 70 -0.18 12.49 9.04
CA GLN A 70 -1.30 13.15 9.71
C GLN A 70 -2.55 12.26 9.84
N PHE A 71 -2.67 11.20 9.02
CA PHE A 71 -3.87 10.34 8.97
C PHE A 71 -3.69 8.98 9.64
N VAL A 72 -2.47 8.62 10.03
CA VAL A 72 -2.17 7.34 10.67
C VAL A 72 -1.50 7.59 12.01
N LYS A 73 -1.92 6.86 13.05
CA LYS A 73 -1.35 7.00 14.39
C LYS A 73 0.08 6.45 14.44
N ALA A 74 0.96 7.11 15.19
CA ALA A 74 2.37 6.72 15.34
C ALA A 74 2.58 5.25 15.75
N PRO A 75 1.79 4.64 16.67
CA PRO A 75 1.93 3.23 17.00
C PRO A 75 1.72 2.30 15.80
N ILE A 76 0.76 2.63 14.93
CA ILE A 76 0.46 1.82 13.74
C ILE A 76 1.63 1.90 12.76
N PHE A 77 2.15 3.11 12.51
CA PHE A 77 3.30 3.27 11.64
C PHE A 77 4.55 2.61 12.21
N GLY A 78 4.82 2.74 13.51
CA GLY A 78 5.94 2.08 14.18
C GLY A 78 5.94 0.58 13.97
N VAL A 79 4.78 -0.07 14.14
CA VAL A 79 4.63 -1.50 13.87
C VAL A 79 4.77 -1.82 12.38
N ALA A 80 4.19 -1.04 11.48
CA ALA A 80 4.30 -1.27 10.03
C ALA A 80 5.75 -1.13 9.51
N LEU A 81 6.52 -0.18 10.07
CA LEU A 81 7.90 0.09 9.71
C LEU A 81 8.86 -1.07 10.06
N LYS A 82 8.46 -2.01 10.92
CA LYS A 82 9.28 -3.20 11.24
C LYS A 82 9.66 -3.99 10.00
N SER A 83 8.78 -4.06 8.99
CA SER A 83 9.08 -4.73 7.72
C SER A 83 9.77 -3.84 6.67
N ALA A 84 9.94 -2.55 6.94
CA ALA A 84 10.54 -1.62 5.99
C ALA A 84 12.08 -1.64 6.06
N PRO A 85 12.79 -1.34 4.95
CA PRO A 85 14.25 -1.19 4.95
C PRO A 85 14.72 -0.15 5.97
N LYS A 86 15.90 -0.38 6.58
CA LYS A 86 16.46 0.52 7.61
C LYS A 86 16.68 1.95 7.13
N GLU A 87 17.08 2.13 5.87
CA GLU A 87 17.23 3.47 5.28
C GLU A 87 15.88 4.20 5.21
N PHE A 88 14.82 3.52 4.78
CA PHE A 88 13.48 4.12 4.77
C PHE A 88 12.96 4.42 6.19
N GLN A 89 13.23 3.55 7.18
CA GLN A 89 12.89 3.83 8.58
C GLN A 89 13.50 5.15 9.04
N LYS A 90 14.79 5.40 8.74
CA LYS A 90 15.47 6.65 9.09
C LYS A 90 14.85 7.85 8.40
N THR A 91 14.67 7.78 7.07
CA THR A 91 14.07 8.87 6.28
C THR A 91 12.68 9.23 6.81
N PHE A 92 11.81 8.24 7.01
CA PHE A 92 10.47 8.45 7.54
C PHE A 92 10.51 9.12 8.92
N LEU A 93 11.33 8.61 9.84
CA LEU A 93 11.43 9.16 11.19
C LEU A 93 12.02 10.58 11.22
N SER A 94 12.89 10.94 10.27
CA SER A 94 13.41 12.31 10.13
C SER A 94 12.38 13.30 9.57
N LEU A 95 11.43 12.82 8.77
CA LEU A 95 10.34 13.64 8.22
C LEU A 95 9.23 13.87 9.24
N ALA A 96 8.98 12.90 10.11
CA ALA A 96 7.92 12.97 11.10
C ALA A 96 8.18 14.04 12.18
N PRO A 97 7.11 14.70 12.70
CA PRO A 97 7.24 15.56 13.87
C PRO A 97 7.85 14.80 15.05
N ARG A 98 8.74 15.45 15.82
CA ARG A 98 9.55 14.79 16.85
C ARG A 98 8.76 13.87 17.79
N ALA A 99 7.65 14.34 18.37
CA ALA A 99 6.83 13.54 19.27
C ALA A 99 6.22 12.30 18.58
N TYR A 100 5.82 12.44 17.32
CA TYR A 100 5.33 11.33 16.51
C TYR A 100 6.44 10.32 16.22
N ALA A 101 7.63 10.81 15.85
CA ALA A 101 8.78 9.97 15.54
C ALA A 101 9.22 9.16 16.77
N GLU A 102 9.28 9.78 17.96
CA GLU A 102 9.62 9.13 19.22
C GLU A 102 8.61 8.02 19.57
N GLU A 103 7.30 8.30 19.44
CA GLU A 103 6.25 7.31 19.66
C GLU A 103 6.36 6.17 18.64
N ALA A 104 6.45 6.46 17.34
CA ALA A 104 6.57 5.44 16.30
C ALA A 104 7.82 4.57 16.49
N TYR A 105 8.95 5.18 16.85
CA TYR A 105 10.20 4.47 17.12
C TYR A 105 10.08 3.51 18.30
N SER A 106 9.37 3.89 19.37
CA SER A 106 9.14 3.00 20.51
C SER A 106 8.43 1.70 20.11
N TYR A 107 7.44 1.77 19.21
CA TYR A 107 6.72 0.61 18.69
C TYR A 107 7.51 -0.18 17.65
N LEU A 108 8.37 0.49 16.88
CA LEU A 108 9.30 -0.16 15.96
C LEU A 108 10.29 -1.08 16.71
N MET A 109 10.81 -0.61 17.85
CA MET A 109 11.78 -1.36 18.67
C MET A 109 11.14 -2.38 19.61
N LYS A 110 9.84 -2.25 19.89
CA LYS A 110 9.11 -3.16 20.77
C LYS A 110 9.04 -4.57 20.18
N GLU A 111 9.40 -5.58 20.96
CA GLU A 111 9.14 -6.98 20.61
C GLU A 111 7.66 -7.31 20.79
N LEU A 112 7.02 -7.82 19.73
CA LEU A 112 5.59 -8.18 19.75
C LEU A 112 5.38 -9.68 20.01
N GLY A 113 6.46 -10.45 20.11
CA GLY A 113 6.43 -11.88 20.41
C GLY A 113 5.72 -12.68 19.33
N ALA A 114 4.96 -13.70 19.72
CA ALA A 114 4.38 -14.68 18.80
C ALA A 114 3.35 -14.11 17.80
N THR A 115 2.82 -12.90 18.02
CA THR A 115 1.85 -12.27 17.12
C THR A 115 2.45 -11.22 16.19
N GLU A 116 3.77 -11.05 16.20
CA GLU A 116 4.46 -9.96 15.49
C GLU A 116 4.08 -9.90 14.01
N THR A 117 4.19 -10.99 13.25
CA THR A 117 3.85 -11.03 11.83
C THR A 117 2.41 -10.55 11.56
N ARG A 118 1.45 -11.05 12.34
CA ARG A 118 0.03 -10.71 12.18
C ARG A 118 -0.23 -9.23 12.48
N ASP A 119 0.44 -8.68 13.48
CA ASP A 119 0.27 -7.29 13.89
C ASP A 119 0.94 -6.34 12.89
N VAL A 120 2.10 -6.72 12.34
CA VAL A 120 2.76 -6.04 11.22
C VAL A 120 1.87 -6.04 9.99
N ASP A 121 1.29 -7.17 9.57
CA ASP A 121 0.41 -7.24 8.41
C ASP A 121 -0.85 -6.37 8.57
N ARG A 122 -1.44 -6.36 9.77
CA ARG A 122 -2.58 -5.49 10.08
C ARG A 122 -2.19 -4.01 10.01
N ALA A 123 -1.03 -3.65 10.53
CA ALA A 123 -0.53 -2.29 10.50
C ALA A 123 -0.24 -1.83 9.06
N LYS A 124 0.44 -2.66 8.28
CA LYS A 124 0.70 -2.44 6.84
C LYS A 124 -0.59 -2.24 6.06
N LYS A 125 -1.61 -3.08 6.29
CA LYS A 125 -2.92 -2.95 5.66
C LYS A 125 -3.59 -1.62 6.01
N ARG A 126 -3.51 -1.20 7.27
CA ARG A 126 -4.08 0.08 7.70
C ARG A 126 -3.41 1.27 7.03
N VAL A 127 -2.08 1.22 6.85
CA VAL A 127 -1.32 2.23 6.11
C VAL A 127 -1.72 2.25 4.64
N SER A 128 -1.74 1.10 3.95
CA SER A 128 -2.12 1.03 2.53
C SER A 128 -3.55 1.51 2.26
N ASP A 129 -4.49 1.18 3.15
CA ASP A 129 -5.88 1.67 3.06
C ASP A 129 -5.96 3.18 3.19
N THR A 130 -5.10 3.77 4.02
CA THR A 130 -5.03 5.22 4.20
C THR A 130 -4.43 5.89 2.96
N ILE A 131 -3.38 5.32 2.36
CA ILE A 131 -2.81 5.80 1.09
C ILE A 131 -3.88 5.78 -0.01
N ALA A 132 -4.61 4.67 -0.15
CA ALA A 132 -5.68 4.55 -1.13
C ALA A 132 -6.78 5.59 -0.92
N ALA A 133 -7.17 5.84 0.33
CA ALA A 133 -8.16 6.86 0.66
C ALA A 133 -7.68 8.28 0.35
N LEU A 134 -6.40 8.60 0.60
CA LEU A 134 -5.82 9.91 0.31
C LEU A 134 -5.64 10.14 -1.19
N ASN A 135 -5.18 9.12 -1.93
CA ASN A 135 -5.08 9.15 -3.39
C ASN A 135 -6.45 9.37 -4.04
N ASN A 136 -7.48 8.65 -3.58
CA ASN A 136 -8.86 8.82 -4.07
C ASN A 136 -9.42 10.23 -3.85
N ARG A 137 -8.89 10.96 -2.86
CA ARG A 137 -9.26 12.35 -2.53
C ARG A 137 -8.33 13.38 -3.20
N GLY A 138 -7.35 12.96 -3.99
CA GLY A 138 -6.35 13.83 -4.62
C GLY A 138 -5.43 14.53 -3.62
N ARG A 139 -5.23 13.95 -2.41
CA ARG A 139 -4.35 14.51 -1.37
C ARG A 139 -2.93 13.95 -1.40
N ILE A 140 -2.76 12.81 -2.04
CA ILE A 140 -1.49 12.18 -2.35
C ILE A 140 -1.49 11.98 -3.86
N THR A 141 -0.37 12.26 -4.51
CA THR A 141 -0.22 12.09 -5.96
C THR A 141 0.69 10.91 -6.21
N LEU A 142 0.16 9.87 -6.83
CA LEU A 142 0.94 8.73 -7.27
C LEU A 142 0.92 8.57 -8.78
#